data_AF-A0A1S8BDD0-F1
#
_entry.id   AF-A0A1S8BDD0-F1
#
_cell.length_a   1.000
_cell.length_b   1.000
_cell.length_c   1.000
_cell.angle_alpha   90.00
_cell.angle_beta   90.00
_cell.angle_gamma   90.00
#
_symmetry.space_group_name_H-M   'P 1'
#
loop_
_entity.id
_entity.type
_entity.pdbx_description
1 polymer ?
#
loop_
_entity_poly.entity_id
_entity_poly.type
_entity_poly.pdbx_seq_one_letter_code
_entity_poly.pdbx_strand_id
1 'polypeptide(L)'
;MEAMGTLSLNCLQSILIITLLDSAAGKLTDYWNLIALCKRISTLLGLRDLVVNKCANFNQLSTLPPRMLPLPSTLVSQEENVRAYWMTEVLDSSSTLGVAWNLGLPQPIENALLPCNNAVWSFSEAAMGIWSLDDLDFSSSFSIYVSLFTNELWHVHNFLQQSYDMRSTEDRPQAQVDCEAVDARLLQWQAGSGSIAFTSGSSLTPYDPNILMTRCMFNA
;
A
#
# COMPACT_ATOMS: atom_id res chain seq x y z
N MET A 1 25.56 7.89 16.44
CA MET A 1 24.98 7.73 15.08
C MET A 1 25.23 6.34 14.51
N GLU A 2 25.73 5.39 15.30
CA GLU A 2 26.11 4.03 14.89
C GLU A 2 24.90 3.08 14.79
N ALA A 3 23.86 3.30 15.61
CA ALA A 3 22.63 2.49 15.63
C ALA A 3 21.78 2.58 14.34
N MET A 4 22.01 3.61 13.50
CA MET A 4 21.35 3.73 12.19
C MET A 4 22.21 3.18 11.04
N GLY A 5 23.46 2.76 11.30
CA GLY A 5 24.37 2.25 10.27
C GLY A 5 24.03 0.84 9.76
N THR A 6 23.16 0.11 10.46
CA THR A 6 22.77 -1.28 10.14
C THR A 6 21.32 -1.38 9.64
N LEU A 7 20.73 -0.28 9.18
CA LEU A 7 19.39 -0.30 8.62
C LEU A 7 19.37 -1.15 7.34
N SER A 8 18.49 -2.15 7.33
CA SER A 8 18.33 -3.10 6.24
C SER A 8 16.86 -3.40 6.01
N LEU A 9 16.54 -3.93 4.83
CA LEU A 9 15.19 -4.39 4.50
C LEU A 9 14.69 -5.45 5.49
N ASN A 10 15.56 -6.39 5.88
CA ASN A 10 15.23 -7.45 6.84
C ASN A 10 14.82 -6.89 8.22
N CYS A 11 15.47 -5.81 8.66
CA CYS A 11 15.09 -5.13 9.90
C CYS A 11 13.68 -4.55 9.80
N LEU A 12 13.37 -3.85 8.70
CA LEU A 12 12.02 -3.33 8.45
C LEU A 12 10.97 -4.45 8.39
N GLN A 13 11.23 -5.52 7.64
CA GLN A 13 10.33 -6.67 7.55
C GLN A 13 10.07 -7.32 8.91
N SER A 14 11.11 -7.47 9.73
CA SER A 14 10.97 -8.02 11.08
C SER A 14 10.06 -7.16 11.96
N ILE A 15 10.25 -5.84 11.92
CA ILE A 15 9.41 -4.92 12.68
C ILE A 15 7.97 -4.95 12.15
N LEU A 16 7.76 -4.96 10.83
CA LEU A 16 6.42 -5.06 10.23
C LEU A 16 5.65 -6.31 10.69
N ILE A 17 6.32 -7.46 10.79
CA ILE A 17 5.71 -8.69 11.32
C ILE A 17 5.27 -8.50 12.77
N ILE A 18 6.11 -7.90 13.62
CA ILE A 18 5.77 -7.62 15.02
C ILE A 18 4.61 -6.63 15.11
N THR A 19 4.64 -5.55 14.32
CA THR A 19 3.56 -4.55 14.26
C THR A 19 2.22 -5.19 13.90
N LEU A 20 2.21 -6.12 12.94
CA LEU A 20 0.99 -6.86 12.57
C LEU A 20 0.48 -7.75 13.71
N LEU A 21 1.38 -8.38 14.48
CA LEU A 21 1.00 -9.18 15.64
C LEU A 21 0.40 -8.31 16.76
N ASP A 22 0.99 -7.15 17.02
CA ASP A 22 0.49 -6.22 18.04
C ASP A 22 -0.84 -5.57 17.63
N SER A 23 -1.08 -5.35 16.33
CA SER A 23 -2.38 -4.89 15.83
C SER A 23 -3.47 -5.94 16.06
N ALA A 24 -3.17 -7.21 15.76
CA ALA A 24 -4.09 -8.32 15.98
C ALA A 24 -4.36 -8.58 17.48
N ALA A 25 -3.38 -8.30 18.34
CA ALA A 25 -3.52 -8.39 19.79
C ALA A 25 -4.23 -7.17 20.43
N GLY A 26 -4.52 -6.12 19.65
CA GLY A 26 -5.16 -4.89 20.14
C GLY A 26 -4.24 -3.98 20.98
N LYS A 27 -2.91 -4.15 20.90
CA LYS A 27 -1.94 -3.32 21.63
C LYS A 27 -1.62 -2.03 20.86
N LEU A 28 -2.58 -1.12 20.81
CA LEU A 28 -2.52 0.07 19.95
C LEU A 28 -1.34 1.01 20.24
N THR A 29 -0.92 1.14 21.51
CA THR A 29 0.22 2.00 21.87
C THR A 29 1.54 1.48 21.33
N ASP A 30 1.80 0.18 21.49
CA ASP A 30 3.01 -0.46 20.98
C ASP A 30 3.00 -0.44 19.44
N TYR A 31 1.84 -0.78 18.86
CA TYR A 31 1.58 -0.71 17.44
C TYR A 31 1.93 0.67 16.84
N TRP A 32 1.42 1.77 17.41
CA TRP A 32 1.66 3.13 16.89
C TRP A 32 3.14 3.54 16.99
N ASN A 33 3.83 3.11 18.04
CA ASN A 33 5.27 3.35 18.16
C ASN A 33 6.05 2.59 17.08
N LEU A 34 5.70 1.32 16.85
CA LEU A 34 6.36 0.48 15.85
C LEU A 34 6.07 0.93 14.41
N ILE A 35 4.84 1.35 14.09
CA ILE A 35 4.53 1.84 12.74
C ILE A 35 5.25 3.15 12.44
N ALA A 36 5.35 4.07 13.42
CA ALA A 36 6.14 5.29 13.28
C ALA A 36 7.63 4.98 13.01
N LEU A 37 8.17 3.96 13.68
CA LEU A 37 9.52 3.46 13.42
C LEU A 37 9.64 2.88 12.01
N CYS A 38 8.69 2.05 11.56
CA CYS A 38 8.65 1.51 10.20
C CYS A 38 8.63 2.63 9.14
N LYS A 39 7.80 3.67 9.29
CA LYS A 39 7.77 4.81 8.35
C LYS A 39 9.14 5.49 8.27
N ARG A 40 9.78 5.70 9.42
CA ARG A 40 11.10 6.33 9.48
C ARG A 40 12.16 5.48 8.77
N ILE A 41 12.18 4.17 9.03
CA ILE A 41 13.11 3.24 8.37
C ILE A 41 12.84 3.17 6.87
N SER A 42 11.58 3.01 6.45
CA SER A 42 11.15 3.00 5.04
C SER A 42 11.61 4.25 4.29
N THR A 43 11.48 5.42 4.92
CA THR A 43 11.95 6.70 4.37
C THR A 43 13.48 6.72 4.21
N LEU A 44 14.23 6.26 5.21
CA LEU A 44 15.70 6.23 5.16
C LEU A 44 16.23 5.22 4.12
N LEU A 45 15.53 4.09 3.96
CA LEU A 45 15.83 3.11 2.91
C LEU A 45 15.47 3.63 1.51
N GLY A 46 14.64 4.68 1.41
CA GLY A 46 14.28 5.30 0.13
C GLY A 46 13.20 4.54 -0.65
N LEU A 47 12.39 3.73 0.03
CA LEU A 47 11.45 2.82 -0.65
C LEU A 47 10.34 3.55 -1.41
N ARG A 48 9.88 4.71 -0.90
CA ARG A 48 8.91 5.55 -1.59
C ARG A 48 9.40 5.98 -2.97
N ASP A 49 10.68 6.33 -3.09
CA ASP A 49 11.26 6.77 -4.35
C ASP A 49 11.30 5.63 -5.38
N LEU A 50 11.60 4.41 -4.92
CA LEU A 50 11.56 3.21 -5.74
C LEU A 50 10.15 2.99 -6.32
N VAL A 51 9.11 3.14 -5.49
CA VAL A 51 7.72 2.90 -5.88
C VAL A 51 7.17 4.00 -6.79
N VAL A 52 7.43 5.27 -6.49
CA VAL A 52 6.93 6.41 -7.29
C VAL A 52 7.60 6.46 -8.67
N ASN A 53 8.91 6.23 -8.71
CA ASN A 53 9.69 6.48 -9.92
C ASN A 53 10.03 5.21 -10.70
N LYS A 54 9.55 4.04 -10.27
CA LYS A 54 9.77 2.74 -10.93
C LYS A 54 11.23 2.50 -11.31
N CYS A 55 12.16 2.91 -10.45
CA CYS A 55 13.60 2.88 -10.70
C CYS A 55 14.12 3.73 -11.89
N ALA A 56 13.33 4.67 -12.43
CA ALA A 56 13.72 5.54 -13.55
C ALA A 56 14.54 6.79 -13.12
N ASN A 57 14.48 7.19 -11.85
CA ASN A 57 15.18 8.38 -11.34
C ASN A 57 16.63 8.14 -10.90
N PHE A 58 17.16 6.93 -11.10
CA PHE A 58 18.55 6.64 -10.79
C PHE A 58 19.44 7.32 -11.85
N ASN A 59 20.38 8.16 -11.41
CA ASN A 59 21.25 9.09 -12.19
C ASN A 59 20.73 10.51 -12.42
N GLN A 60 19.57 10.89 -11.86
CA GLN A 60 19.13 12.28 -11.84
C GLN A 60 19.47 12.95 -10.49
N LEU A 61 19.66 14.27 -10.49
CA LEU A 61 19.84 15.06 -9.27
C LEU A 61 18.64 14.86 -8.35
N SER A 62 18.83 14.09 -7.28
CA SER A 62 17.76 13.79 -6.34
C SER A 62 17.55 14.96 -5.39
N THR A 63 16.31 15.43 -5.27
CA THR A 63 15.89 16.37 -4.22
C THR A 63 15.57 15.65 -2.90
N LEU A 64 15.69 14.32 -2.88
CA LEU A 64 15.32 13.47 -1.76
C LEU A 64 16.53 13.14 -0.89
N PRO A 65 16.32 12.80 0.40
CA PRO A 65 17.39 12.38 1.28
C PRO A 65 18.14 11.17 0.72
N PRO A 66 19.44 11.04 1.01
CA PRO A 66 20.29 9.96 0.51
C PRO A 66 19.70 8.59 0.85
N ARG A 67 19.52 7.76 -0.17
CA ARG A 67 18.97 6.41 -0.03
C ARG A 67 20.04 5.49 0.56
N MET A 68 19.64 4.70 1.57
CA MET A 68 20.53 3.71 2.17
C MET A 68 20.58 2.38 1.39
N LEU A 69 19.54 2.03 0.63
CA LEU A 69 19.54 0.80 -0.16
C LEU A 69 20.22 0.98 -1.53
N PRO A 70 21.02 0.00 -1.97
CA PRO A 70 21.46 -0.08 -3.35
C PRO A 70 20.27 -0.37 -4.28
N LEU A 71 20.46 -0.13 -5.58
CA LEU A 71 19.46 -0.51 -6.58
C LEU A 71 19.19 -2.03 -6.50
N PRO A 72 17.92 -2.48 -6.55
CA PRO A 72 17.62 -3.90 -6.61
C PRO A 72 18.30 -4.55 -7.82
N SER A 73 18.96 -5.69 -7.61
CA SER A 73 19.64 -6.44 -8.66
C SER A 73 18.79 -7.57 -9.25
N THR A 74 17.65 -7.88 -8.62
CA THR A 74 16.73 -8.95 -9.03
C THR A 74 15.28 -8.48 -8.95
N LEU A 75 14.39 -9.07 -9.77
CA LEU A 75 12.94 -8.80 -9.70
C LEU A 75 12.38 -9.11 -8.31
N VAL A 76 12.88 -10.18 -7.69
CA VAL A 76 12.57 -10.61 -6.33
C VAL A 76 12.90 -9.49 -5.33
N SER A 77 14.13 -8.96 -5.35
CA SER A 77 14.54 -7.89 -4.44
C SER A 77 13.74 -6.60 -4.66
N GLN A 78 13.40 -6.29 -5.92
CA GLN A 78 12.53 -5.15 -6.22
C GLN A 78 11.14 -5.35 -5.61
N GLU A 79 10.54 -6.52 -5.80
CA GLU A 79 9.22 -6.84 -5.25
C GLU A 79 9.23 -6.83 -3.71
N GLU A 80 10.26 -7.36 -3.05
CA GLU A 80 10.39 -7.30 -1.58
C GLU A 80 10.37 -5.87 -1.06
N ASN A 81 11.07 -4.96 -1.74
CA ASN A 81 11.11 -3.53 -1.41
C ASN A 81 9.73 -2.87 -1.63
N VAL A 82 9.07 -3.17 -2.74
CA VAL A 82 7.72 -2.68 -3.07
C VAL A 82 6.72 -3.15 -2.01
N ARG A 83 6.73 -4.44 -1.67
CA ARG A 83 5.82 -5.00 -0.66
C ARG A 83 6.06 -4.44 0.73
N ALA A 84 7.31 -4.25 1.14
CA ALA A 84 7.65 -3.66 2.44
C ALA A 84 7.19 -2.20 2.56
N TYR A 85 7.36 -1.41 1.48
CA TYR A 85 6.82 -0.05 1.41
C TYR A 85 5.30 -0.05 1.59
N TRP A 86 4.60 -0.82 0.76
CA TRP A 86 3.15 -0.81 0.77
C TRP A 86 2.56 -1.34 2.07
N MET A 87 3.17 -2.38 2.66
CA MET A 87 2.71 -2.86 3.97
C MET A 87 2.86 -1.79 5.06
N THR A 88 3.92 -0.98 4.99
CA THR A 88 4.10 0.15 5.90
C THR A 88 2.98 1.18 5.73
N GLU A 89 2.66 1.59 4.50
CA GLU A 89 1.60 2.58 4.26
C GLU A 89 0.20 2.02 4.56
N VAL A 90 -0.06 0.74 4.31
CA VAL A 90 -1.33 0.10 4.65
C VAL A 90 -1.55 0.07 6.16
N LEU A 91 -0.56 -0.38 6.93
CA LEU A 91 -0.67 -0.40 8.39
C LEU A 91 -0.89 1.02 8.93
N ASP A 92 -0.08 1.99 8.49
CA ASP A 92 -0.24 3.38 8.90
C ASP A 92 -1.65 3.93 8.60
N SER A 93 -2.13 3.72 7.37
CA SER A 93 -3.45 4.17 6.92
C SER A 93 -4.59 3.51 7.70
N SER A 94 -4.49 2.19 7.92
CA SER A 94 -5.49 1.42 8.67
C SER A 94 -5.67 1.92 10.11
N SER A 95 -4.61 2.42 10.72
CA SER A 95 -4.61 2.84 12.12
C SER A 95 -4.95 4.32 12.34
N THR A 96 -4.87 5.11 11.27
CA THR A 96 -5.13 6.55 11.28
C THR A 96 -6.60 6.84 11.00
N LEU A 97 -7.27 5.96 10.25
CA LEU A 97 -8.69 6.06 9.93
C LEU A 97 -9.56 6.22 11.19
N GLY A 98 -10.32 7.32 11.25
CA GLY A 98 -11.31 7.56 12.31
C GLY A 98 -10.75 7.95 13.69
N VAL A 99 -9.44 7.86 13.90
CA VAL A 99 -8.79 8.27 15.17
C VAL A 99 -8.09 9.63 15.03
N ALA A 100 -7.59 9.92 13.83
CA ALA A 100 -6.69 11.05 13.61
C ALA A 100 -7.45 12.25 13.02
N TRP A 101 -8.11 13.02 13.88
CA TRP A 101 -8.72 14.30 13.50
C TRP A 101 -7.61 15.29 13.13
N ASN A 102 -7.67 15.92 11.95
CA ASN A 102 -6.66 16.85 11.40
C ASN A 102 -5.26 16.28 11.09
N LEU A 103 -5.03 14.97 11.21
CA LEU A 103 -3.83 14.33 10.66
C LEU A 103 -4.17 13.84 9.24
N GLY A 104 -3.49 14.40 8.24
CA GLY A 104 -3.70 14.02 6.86
C GLY A 104 -3.12 12.63 6.58
N LEU A 105 -3.96 11.74 6.03
CA LEU A 105 -3.44 10.57 5.35
C LEU A 105 -2.66 11.02 4.11
N PRO A 106 -1.53 10.38 3.78
CA PRO A 106 -0.83 10.66 2.54
C PRO A 106 -1.80 10.49 1.37
N GLN A 107 -1.80 11.45 0.45
CA GLN A 107 -2.65 11.37 -0.73
C GLN A 107 -2.31 10.12 -1.55
N PRO A 108 -3.31 9.51 -2.23
CA PRO A 108 -3.08 8.40 -3.14
C PRO A 108 -2.00 8.77 -4.16
N ILE A 109 -1.03 7.88 -4.35
CA ILE A 109 0.08 8.11 -5.29
C ILE A 109 -0.35 7.62 -6.66
N GLU A 110 -0.50 8.54 -7.61
CA GLU A 110 -0.77 8.20 -9.00
C GLU A 110 0.44 7.49 -9.65
N ASN A 111 0.19 6.47 -10.45
CA ASN A 111 1.20 5.68 -11.20
C ASN A 111 2.28 4.98 -10.35
N ALA A 112 2.00 4.75 -9.06
CA ALA A 112 2.89 4.01 -8.19
C ALA A 112 3.05 2.55 -8.61
N LEU A 113 4.24 1.99 -8.43
CA LEU A 113 4.51 0.57 -8.64
C LEU A 113 3.76 -0.28 -7.61
N LEU A 114 2.73 -1.02 -8.04
CA LEU A 114 1.94 -1.89 -7.17
C LEU A 114 2.57 -3.28 -7.03
N PRO A 115 2.29 -4.01 -5.93
CA PRO A 115 2.78 -5.36 -5.74
C PRO A 115 2.28 -6.34 -6.80
N CYS A 116 3.20 -7.07 -7.42
CA CYS A 116 2.88 -8.04 -8.45
C CYS A 116 2.49 -9.42 -7.86
N ASN A 117 1.91 -10.30 -8.69
CA ASN A 117 1.56 -11.67 -8.31
C ASN A 117 2.80 -12.46 -7.80
N ASN A 118 2.56 -13.41 -6.90
CA ASN A 118 3.53 -14.37 -6.37
C ASN A 118 4.27 -15.20 -7.44
N ALA A 119 3.84 -15.18 -8.70
CA ALA A 119 4.61 -15.68 -9.83
C ALA A 119 6.06 -15.17 -9.83
N VAL A 120 6.28 -13.94 -9.35
CA VAL A 120 7.59 -13.29 -9.31
C VAL A 120 8.68 -14.11 -8.60
N TRP A 121 8.29 -14.86 -7.55
CA TRP A 121 9.21 -15.70 -6.77
C TRP A 121 9.69 -16.93 -7.52
N SER A 122 9.06 -17.26 -8.65
CA SER A 122 9.46 -18.39 -9.51
C SER A 122 10.46 -18.02 -10.59
N PHE A 123 10.73 -16.72 -10.81
CA PHE A 123 11.72 -16.29 -11.80
C PHE A 123 13.15 -16.51 -11.31
N SER A 124 14.00 -16.91 -12.25
CA SER A 124 15.45 -16.95 -12.03
C SER A 124 16.01 -15.54 -11.83
N GLU A 125 17.00 -15.40 -10.94
CA GLU A 125 17.61 -14.11 -10.55
C GLU A 125 18.12 -13.26 -11.75
N ALA A 126 18.41 -13.89 -12.88
CA ALA A 126 18.90 -13.22 -14.09
C ALA A 126 17.83 -12.53 -14.96
N ALA A 127 16.53 -12.59 -14.59
CA ALA A 127 15.43 -12.21 -15.48
C ALA A 127 15.15 -10.69 -15.61
N MET A 128 15.79 -9.82 -14.81
CA MET A 128 15.48 -8.36 -14.82
C MET A 128 15.64 -7.69 -16.19
N GLY A 129 16.52 -8.21 -17.06
CA GLY A 129 16.75 -7.63 -18.38
C GLY A 129 15.78 -8.09 -19.46
N ILE A 130 14.98 -9.12 -19.19
CA ILE A 130 14.08 -9.72 -20.18
C ILE A 130 12.66 -9.20 -19.96
N TRP A 131 12.22 -9.08 -18.69
CA TRP A 131 10.83 -8.82 -18.33
C TRP A 131 10.74 -7.55 -17.46
N SER A 132 9.91 -6.59 -17.85
CA SER A 132 9.61 -5.41 -17.03
C SER A 132 8.35 -5.66 -16.19
N LEU A 133 8.30 -5.15 -14.95
CA LEU A 133 7.12 -5.32 -14.09
C LEU A 133 5.87 -4.64 -14.67
N ASP A 134 6.05 -3.62 -15.52
CA ASP A 134 4.96 -2.94 -16.24
C ASP A 134 4.37 -3.80 -17.37
N ASP A 135 5.14 -4.72 -17.97
CA ASP A 135 4.65 -5.67 -18.99
C ASP A 135 3.90 -6.87 -18.36
N LEU A 136 4.02 -7.01 -17.04
CA LEU A 136 3.40 -8.07 -16.26
C LEU A 136 2.07 -7.56 -15.70
N ASP A 137 0.96 -7.84 -16.39
CA ASP A 137 -0.44 -7.67 -15.92
C ASP A 137 -0.78 -8.61 -14.73
N PHE A 138 0.04 -8.61 -13.69
CA PHE A 138 -0.04 -9.51 -12.55
C PHE A 138 -0.50 -8.73 -11.32
N SER A 139 -1.78 -8.41 -11.24
CA SER A 139 -2.36 -7.87 -10.01
C SER A 139 -2.44 -8.97 -8.95
N SER A 140 -1.90 -8.72 -7.75
CA SER A 140 -1.92 -9.66 -6.64
C SER A 140 -3.13 -9.44 -5.72
N SER A 141 -3.49 -10.43 -4.90
CA SER A 141 -4.40 -10.17 -3.77
C SER A 141 -3.93 -9.02 -2.87
N PHE A 142 -2.60 -8.85 -2.74
CA PHE A 142 -2.00 -7.78 -1.97
C PHE A 142 -2.16 -6.40 -2.64
N SER A 143 -2.15 -6.27 -3.96
CA SER A 143 -2.41 -4.98 -4.63
C SER A 143 -3.85 -4.50 -4.42
N ILE A 144 -4.83 -5.42 -4.36
CA ILE A 144 -6.22 -5.09 -3.99
C ILE A 144 -6.26 -4.57 -2.55
N TYR A 145 -5.56 -5.24 -1.64
CA TYR A 145 -5.46 -4.81 -0.24
C TYR A 145 -4.81 -3.43 -0.11
N VAL A 146 -3.72 -3.17 -0.84
CA VAL A 146 -3.08 -1.85 -0.90
C VAL A 146 -4.05 -0.79 -1.42
N SER A 147 -4.71 -1.07 -2.55
CA SER A 147 -5.67 -0.15 -3.16
C SER A 147 -6.79 0.25 -2.20
N LEU A 148 -7.34 -0.70 -1.45
CA LEU A 148 -8.34 -0.41 -0.42
C LEU A 148 -7.80 0.57 0.64
N PHE A 149 -6.68 0.21 1.26
CA PHE A 149 -6.20 0.91 2.45
C PHE A 149 -5.52 2.25 2.18
N THR A 150 -4.87 2.41 1.02
CA THR A 150 -4.14 3.64 0.71
C THR A 150 -4.93 4.57 -0.19
N ASN A 151 -5.86 4.07 -1.01
CA ASN A 151 -6.61 4.90 -1.94
C ASN A 151 -8.04 5.11 -1.46
N GLU A 152 -8.81 4.05 -1.24
CA GLU A 152 -10.23 4.19 -0.94
C GLU A 152 -10.49 4.69 0.48
N LEU A 153 -9.75 4.19 1.47
CA LEU A 153 -9.84 4.70 2.85
C LEU A 153 -9.42 6.17 2.98
N TRP A 154 -8.60 6.69 2.06
CA TRP A 154 -8.28 8.12 2.05
C TRP A 154 -9.54 8.97 1.82
N HIS A 155 -10.42 8.56 0.91
CA HIS A 155 -11.68 9.27 0.64
C HIS A 155 -12.63 9.18 1.84
N VAL A 156 -12.71 8.00 2.48
CA VAL A 156 -13.50 7.81 3.70
C VAL A 156 -12.97 8.71 4.82
N HIS A 157 -11.66 8.72 5.05
CA HIS A 157 -11.03 9.57 6.07
C HIS A 157 -11.27 11.05 5.82
N ASN A 158 -11.12 11.51 4.58
CA ASN A 158 -11.34 12.92 4.23
C ASN A 158 -12.81 13.35 4.44
N PHE A 159 -13.76 12.47 4.16
CA PHE A 159 -15.18 12.69 4.49
C PHE A 159 -15.39 12.73 6.01
N LEU A 160 -14.82 11.79 6.77
CA LEU A 160 -14.93 11.76 8.22
C LEU A 160 -14.29 12.96 8.92
N GLN A 161 -13.32 13.63 8.28
CA GLN A 161 -12.72 14.86 8.79
C GLN A 161 -13.58 16.12 8.57
N GLN A 162 -14.63 16.04 7.75
CA GLN A 162 -15.54 17.18 7.54
C GLN A 162 -16.39 17.42 8.80
N SER A 163 -16.44 18.67 9.26
CA SER A 163 -17.29 19.07 10.39
C SER A 163 -18.62 19.62 9.89
N TYR A 164 -19.60 18.74 9.65
CA TYR A 164 -20.96 19.16 9.30
C TYR A 164 -21.76 19.53 10.56
N ASP A 165 -22.47 20.66 10.54
CA ASP A 165 -23.46 20.94 11.58
C ASP A 165 -24.77 20.21 11.26
N MET A 166 -25.01 19.10 11.95
CA MET A 166 -26.24 18.30 11.77
C MET A 166 -27.52 19.04 12.17
N ARG A 167 -27.42 20.23 12.80
CA ARG A 167 -28.55 21.10 13.12
C ARG A 167 -28.85 22.12 12.02
N SER A 168 -27.92 22.33 11.08
CA SER A 168 -28.09 23.21 9.93
C SER A 168 -28.95 22.55 8.86
N THR A 169 -29.88 23.31 8.27
CA THR A 169 -30.71 22.87 7.15
C THR A 169 -29.94 22.75 5.83
N GLU A 170 -28.76 23.38 5.75
CA GLU A 170 -27.91 23.42 4.55
C GLU A 170 -26.82 22.34 4.59
N ASP A 171 -26.21 22.10 5.76
CA ASP A 171 -25.08 21.15 5.87
C ASP A 171 -25.55 19.69 5.84
N ARG A 172 -26.74 19.40 6.35
CA ARG A 172 -27.29 18.04 6.38
C ARG A 172 -27.45 17.41 4.98
N PRO A 173 -28.09 18.07 3.99
CA PRO A 173 -28.17 17.51 2.65
C PRO A 173 -26.79 17.42 1.99
N GLN A 174 -25.88 18.35 2.25
CA GLN A 174 -24.52 18.29 1.72
C GLN A 174 -23.75 17.07 2.25
N ALA A 175 -23.81 16.82 3.57
CA ALA A 175 -23.21 15.65 4.19
C ALA A 175 -23.75 14.33 3.61
N GLN A 176 -25.05 14.28 3.29
CA GLN A 176 -25.66 13.12 2.65
C GLN A 176 -25.11 12.91 1.24
N VAL A 177 -25.04 13.97 0.43
CA VAL A 177 -24.49 13.89 -0.94
C VAL A 177 -23.02 13.44 -0.92
N ASP A 178 -22.22 13.98 -0.01
CA ASP A 178 -20.81 13.60 0.13
C ASP A 178 -20.66 12.14 0.59
N CYS A 179 -21.52 11.68 1.50
CA CYS A 179 -21.58 10.29 1.93
C CYS A 179 -21.96 9.35 0.78
N GLU A 180 -22.99 9.69 0.00
CA GLU A 180 -23.42 8.92 -1.17
C GLU A 180 -22.33 8.87 -2.25
N ALA A 181 -21.55 9.95 -2.42
CA ALA A 181 -20.43 9.99 -3.36
C ALA A 181 -19.29 9.03 -2.93
N VAL A 182 -18.97 8.98 -1.63
CA VAL A 182 -17.98 8.04 -1.09
C VAL A 182 -18.48 6.60 -1.22
N ASP A 183 -19.74 6.32 -0.91
CA ASP A 183 -20.34 4.99 -1.04
C ASP A 183 -20.35 4.49 -2.49
N ALA A 184 -20.81 5.33 -3.43
CA ALA A 184 -20.80 5.01 -4.86
C ALA A 184 -19.40 4.66 -5.37
N ARG A 185 -18.38 5.37 -4.87
CA ARG A 185 -16.98 5.09 -5.20
C ARG A 185 -16.52 3.74 -4.65
N LEU A 186 -16.83 3.42 -3.40
CA LEU A 186 -16.49 2.13 -2.79
C LEU A 186 -17.14 0.96 -3.55
N LEU A 187 -18.40 1.11 -3.94
CA LEU A 187 -19.11 0.13 -4.77
C LEU A 187 -18.46 -0.03 -6.15
N GLN A 188 -18.06 1.08 -6.78
CA GLN A 188 -17.34 1.03 -8.05
C GLN A 188 -15.99 0.33 -7.92
N TRP A 189 -15.23 0.64 -6.87
CA TRP A 189 -13.95 -0.02 -6.57
C TRP A 189 -14.14 -1.51 -6.31
N GLN A 190 -15.17 -1.89 -5.54
CA GLN A 190 -15.49 -3.29 -5.24
C GLN A 190 -15.84 -4.06 -6.52
N ALA A 191 -16.68 -3.49 -7.38
CA ALA A 191 -17.04 -4.08 -8.67
C ALA A 191 -15.83 -4.22 -9.60
N GLY A 192 -14.96 -3.20 -9.65
CA GLY A 192 -13.71 -3.22 -10.43
C GLY A 192 -12.70 -4.23 -9.91
N SER A 193 -12.54 -4.32 -8.59
CA SER A 193 -11.67 -5.29 -7.91
C SER A 193 -12.12 -6.73 -8.16
N GLY A 194 -13.44 -6.95 -8.26
CA GLY A 194 -14.01 -8.21 -8.70
C GLY A 194 -13.59 -8.59 -10.11
N SER A 195 -13.42 -7.62 -11.03
CA SER A 195 -12.98 -7.88 -12.41
C SER A 195 -11.48 -8.17 -12.54
N ILE A 196 -10.64 -7.59 -11.67
CA ILE A 196 -9.19 -7.85 -11.60
C ILE A 196 -8.91 -9.32 -11.27
N ALA A 197 -9.81 -9.98 -10.52
CA ALA A 197 -9.72 -11.40 -10.23
C ALA A 197 -9.97 -12.33 -11.44
N PHE A 198 -10.51 -11.81 -12.55
CA PHE A 198 -10.91 -12.60 -13.73
C PHE A 198 -10.03 -12.44 -14.96
N THR A 199 -8.97 -11.62 -14.92
CA THR A 199 -7.99 -11.56 -16.02
C THR A 199 -7.08 -12.80 -16.10
N SER A 200 -7.29 -13.81 -15.23
CA SER A 200 -6.71 -15.16 -15.31
C SER A 200 -7.18 -16.00 -16.52
N GLY A 201 -7.38 -15.36 -17.69
CA GLY A 201 -7.68 -16.01 -18.96
C GLY A 201 -6.44 -16.41 -19.76
N SER A 202 -5.22 -16.04 -19.33
CA SER A 202 -3.99 -16.49 -19.96
C SER A 202 -3.43 -17.71 -19.22
N SER A 203 -3.18 -18.79 -19.98
CA SER A 203 -2.71 -20.11 -19.52
C SER A 203 -1.35 -20.13 -18.79
N LEU A 204 -0.76 -18.96 -18.55
CA LEU A 204 0.56 -18.75 -17.95
C LEU A 204 0.50 -18.01 -16.60
N THR A 205 -0.68 -17.59 -16.13
CA THR A 205 -0.81 -16.90 -14.84
C THR A 205 -1.03 -17.93 -13.71
N PRO A 206 -0.12 -18.06 -12.73
CA PRO A 206 -0.35 -18.93 -11.60
C PRO A 206 -1.47 -18.34 -10.73
N TYR A 207 -2.42 -19.21 -10.42
CA TYR A 207 -3.58 -18.97 -9.57
C TYR A 207 -3.15 -18.46 -8.17
N ASP A 208 -3.63 -17.28 -7.76
CA ASP A 208 -3.48 -16.79 -6.38
C ASP A 208 -4.71 -17.19 -5.55
N PRO A 209 -4.60 -18.16 -4.62
CA PRO A 209 -5.74 -18.65 -3.83
C PRO A 209 -6.33 -17.55 -2.92
N ASN A 210 -5.55 -16.53 -2.58
CA ASN A 210 -6.01 -15.46 -1.70
C ASN A 210 -7.01 -14.53 -2.39
N ILE A 211 -6.99 -14.44 -3.73
CA ILE A 211 -7.96 -13.64 -4.49
C ILE A 211 -9.39 -14.18 -4.30
N LEU A 212 -9.56 -15.50 -4.24
CA LEU A 212 -10.89 -16.10 -3.97
C LEU A 212 -11.37 -15.81 -2.54
N MET A 213 -10.48 -15.91 -1.55
CA MET A 213 -10.80 -15.57 -0.16
C MET A 213 -11.24 -14.10 -0.03
N THR A 214 -10.50 -13.19 -0.66
CA THR A 214 -10.83 -11.76 -0.73
C THR A 214 -12.22 -11.55 -1.34
N ARG A 215 -12.57 -12.29 -2.41
CA ARG A 215 -13.90 -12.22 -3.02
C ARG A 215 -15.02 -12.72 -2.09
N CYS A 216 -14.80 -13.81 -1.35
CA CYS A 216 -15.78 -14.32 -0.39
C CYS A 216 -16.08 -13.29 0.72
N MET A 217 -15.06 -12.56 1.17
CA MET A 217 -15.23 -11.51 2.18
C MET A 217 -16.05 -10.31 1.66
N PHE A 218 -15.91 -9.96 0.37
CA PHE A 218 -16.62 -8.81 -0.22
C PHE A 218 -18.00 -9.13 -0.80
N ASN A 219 -18.40 -10.40 -0.96
CA ASN A 219 -19.73 -10.78 -1.49
C ASN A 219 -20.65 -11.40 -0.40
N ALA A 220 -20.28 -11.27 0.87
CA ALA A 220 -21.05 -11.79 2.01
C ALA A 220 -22.16 -10.82 2.45
#